data_AF-A0A7Y9FDJ7-F1
#
_entry.id   AF-A0A7Y9FDJ7-F1
#
_cell.length_a   1.000
_cell.length_b   1.000
_cell.length_c   1.000
_cell.angle_alpha   90.00
_cell.angle_beta   90.00
_cell.angle_gamma   90.00
#
_symmetry.space_group_name_H-M   'P 1'
#
loop_
_entity.id
_entity.type
_entity.pdbx_description
1 polymer ?
#
loop_
_entity_poly.entity_id
_entity_poly.type
_entity_poly.pdbx_seq_one_letter_code
_entity_poly.pdbx_strand_id
1 'polypeptide(L)'
;MTTADDLTTRTSTTTPPDHPAPARAGAPHLLGTLLVVLGVLMALGGAGTWAAVSVGLASENVVVADTAPAFVGATLDTPWEAWAQTEAIRTDILTATDGRLYADMDREDPLRDMVATGTFLRASLLTSVVAFGVALALVGVGLGFVLGGVGLRRLAARTAV
;
A
#
# COMPACT_ATOMS: atom_id res chain seq x y z
N MET A 1 -24.32 87.47 27.15
CA MET A 1 -25.40 86.54 27.52
C MET A 1 -25.81 85.83 26.26
N THR A 2 -25.67 84.49 26.22
CA THR A 2 -26.22 83.57 25.21
C THR A 2 -25.59 83.67 23.80
N THR A 3 -25.27 82.64 23.03
CA THR A 3 -25.15 81.18 23.15
C THR A 3 -24.28 80.83 21.95
N ALA A 4 -23.19 80.07 22.12
CA ALA A 4 -22.39 79.60 21.00
C ALA A 4 -23.12 78.46 20.28
N ASP A 5 -23.38 78.66 19.00
CA ASP A 5 -23.43 77.61 17.99
C ASP A 5 -22.15 76.76 18.05
N ASP A 6 -22.26 75.43 17.98
CA ASP A 6 -21.65 74.67 16.88
C ASP A 6 -22.09 73.19 16.92
N LEU A 7 -22.50 72.69 15.77
CA LEU A 7 -22.63 71.26 15.51
C LEU A 7 -21.23 70.66 15.48
N THR A 8 -20.90 69.76 16.39
CA THR A 8 -19.92 68.72 16.08
C THR A 8 -20.40 67.40 16.67
N THR A 9 -21.16 66.69 15.84
CA THR A 9 -20.81 65.34 15.41
C THR A 9 -19.97 64.58 16.43
N ARG A 10 -20.62 63.82 17.33
CA ARG A 10 -19.97 62.70 18.01
C ARG A 10 -19.74 61.60 16.98
N THR A 11 -18.70 61.78 16.18
CA THR A 11 -18.17 60.78 15.26
C THR A 11 -17.41 59.74 16.08
N SER A 12 -17.89 58.51 16.01
CA SER A 12 -17.11 57.27 15.96
C SER A 12 -15.99 57.05 16.99
N THR A 13 -16.18 56.02 17.82
CA THR A 13 -15.12 55.00 17.94
C THR A 13 -15.74 53.66 18.33
N THR A 14 -16.12 52.90 17.32
CA THR A 14 -16.09 51.44 17.42
C THR A 14 -14.62 51.06 17.45
N THR A 15 -14.11 50.61 18.60
CA THR A 15 -12.89 49.80 18.63
C THR A 15 -13.33 48.39 18.98
N PRO A 16 -13.56 47.52 17.98
CA PRO A 16 -13.54 46.08 18.22
C PRO A 16 -12.14 45.73 18.74
N PRO A 17 -11.99 44.77 19.68
CA PRO A 17 -10.68 44.33 20.11
C PRO A 17 -9.85 43.88 18.90
N ASP A 18 -8.63 44.42 18.87
CA ASP A 18 -7.60 44.17 17.88
C ASP A 18 -7.32 42.68 17.70
N HIS A 19 -7.26 42.30 16.42
CA HIS A 19 -6.55 41.19 15.81
C HIS A 19 -6.75 39.77 16.37
N PRO A 20 -7.29 38.82 15.58
CA PRO A 20 -7.09 37.41 15.88
C PRO A 20 -5.58 37.14 15.94
N ALA A 21 -5.12 36.47 17.01
CA ALA A 21 -3.74 36.05 17.16
C ALA A 21 -3.26 35.41 15.84
N PRO A 22 -2.08 35.76 15.29
CA PRO A 22 -1.62 35.20 14.04
C PRO A 22 -1.51 33.68 14.21
N ALA A 23 -2.45 32.94 13.61
CA ALA A 23 -2.38 31.50 13.56
C ALA A 23 -1.05 31.14 12.88
N ARG A 24 -0.19 30.39 13.57
CA ARG A 24 1.16 30.05 13.11
C ARG A 24 1.13 29.54 11.65
N ALA A 25 1.54 30.40 10.71
CA ALA A 25 1.64 30.09 9.28
C ALA A 25 2.59 28.91 8.95
N GLY A 26 3.32 28.37 9.94
CA GLY A 26 4.23 27.23 9.81
C GLY A 26 3.61 25.84 10.00
N ALA A 27 2.45 25.71 10.65
CA ALA A 27 1.84 24.40 10.94
C ALA A 27 1.49 23.56 9.68
N PRO A 28 0.86 24.12 8.62
CA PRO A 28 0.51 23.33 7.43
C PRO A 28 1.72 22.99 6.55
N HIS A 29 2.76 23.84 6.55
CA HIS A 29 4.01 23.59 5.84
C HIS A 29 4.80 22.43 6.47
N LEU A 30 4.86 22.37 7.81
CA LEU A 30 5.49 21.29 8.55
C LEU A 30 4.74 19.96 8.32
N LEU A 31 3.42 19.96 8.51
CA LEU A 31 2.60 18.77 8.34
C LEU A 31 2.66 18.21 6.91
N GLY A 32 2.60 19.09 5.90
CA GLY A 32 2.73 18.68 4.51
C GLY A 32 4.12 18.11 4.19
N THR A 33 5.19 18.66 4.77
CA THR A 33 6.55 18.11 4.61
C THR A 33 6.68 16.75 5.28
N LEU A 34 6.14 16.58 6.49
CA LEU A 34 6.14 15.30 7.20
C LEU A 34 5.43 14.21 6.41
N LEU A 35 4.26 14.51 5.84
CA LEU A 35 3.51 13.55 5.00
C LEU A 35 4.29 13.16 3.75
N VAL A 36 4.95 14.11 3.07
CA VAL A 36 5.80 13.78 1.92
C VAL A 36 6.94 12.86 2.33
N VAL A 37 7.65 13.17 3.41
CA VAL A 37 8.78 12.35 3.88
C VAL A 37 8.29 10.94 4.25
N LEU A 38 7.21 10.83 5.02
CA LEU A 38 6.63 9.54 5.38
C LEU A 38 6.19 8.75 4.15
N GLY A 39 5.52 9.41 3.20
CA GLY A 39 5.07 8.78 1.97
C GLY A 39 6.22 8.24 1.11
N VAL A 40 7.31 9.00 0.98
CA VAL A 40 8.52 8.55 0.28
C VAL A 40 9.15 7.35 1.00
N LEU A 41 9.29 7.39 2.32
CA LEU A 41 9.83 6.26 3.09
C LEU A 41 8.99 5.00 2.92
N MET A 42 7.67 5.11 2.98
CA MET A 42 6.76 3.97 2.77
C MET A 42 6.84 3.43 1.35
N ALA A 43 6.92 4.29 0.33
CA ALA A 43 7.06 3.86 -1.06
C ALA A 43 8.38 3.14 -1.31
N LEU A 44 9.48 3.66 -0.78
CA LEU A 44 10.79 2.99 -0.86
C LEU A 44 10.78 1.67 -0.08
N GLY A 45 10.15 1.63 1.09
CA GLY A 45 9.97 0.41 1.86
C GLY A 45 9.17 -0.65 1.09
N GLY A 46 8.10 -0.26 0.41
CA GLY A 46 7.28 -1.18 -0.40
C GLY A 46 8.05 -1.73 -1.59
N ALA A 47 8.74 -0.87 -2.33
CA ALA A 47 9.60 -1.29 -3.43
C ALA A 47 10.75 -2.21 -2.95
N GLY A 48 11.34 -1.90 -1.80
CA GLY A 48 12.38 -2.72 -1.18
C GLY A 48 11.87 -4.11 -0.77
N THR A 49 10.69 -4.19 -0.16
CA THR A 49 10.04 -5.46 0.18
C THR A 49 9.74 -6.28 -1.07
N TRP A 50 9.20 -5.66 -2.12
CA TRP A 50 8.96 -6.35 -3.40
C TRP A 50 10.26 -6.97 -3.94
N ALA A 51 11.33 -6.18 -4.02
CA ALA A 51 12.62 -6.65 -4.49
C ALA A 51 13.17 -7.79 -3.64
N ALA A 52 13.05 -7.71 -2.31
CA ALA A 52 13.51 -8.75 -1.40
C ALA A 52 12.75 -10.08 -1.62
N VAL A 53 11.43 -10.04 -1.81
CA VAL A 53 10.63 -11.25 -2.08
C VAL A 53 11.00 -11.83 -3.45
N SER A 54 11.15 -11.00 -4.48
CA SER A 54 11.58 -11.46 -5.81
C SER A 54 12.95 -12.15 -5.77
N VAL A 55 13.92 -11.58 -5.06
CA VAL A 55 15.25 -12.18 -4.89
C VAL A 55 15.16 -13.51 -4.13
N GLY A 56 14.32 -13.57 -3.08
CA GLY A 56 14.08 -14.80 -2.34
C GLY A 56 13.56 -15.93 -3.23
N LEU A 57 12.52 -15.66 -4.02
CA LEU A 57 11.97 -16.66 -4.95
C LEU A 57 12.96 -17.06 -6.05
N ALA A 58 13.64 -16.09 -6.66
CA ALA A 58 14.62 -16.36 -7.71
C ALA A 58 15.78 -17.26 -7.23
N SER A 59 16.15 -17.17 -5.95
CA SER A 59 17.24 -17.97 -5.38
C SER A 59 16.95 -19.47 -5.34
N GLU A 60 15.67 -19.85 -5.33
CA GLU A 60 15.23 -21.26 -5.31
C GLU A 60 15.35 -21.94 -6.68
N ASN A 61 15.66 -21.20 -7.75
CA ASN A 61 15.82 -21.71 -9.12
C ASN A 61 14.67 -22.61 -9.61
N VAL A 62 13.44 -22.30 -9.18
CA VAL A 62 12.23 -22.98 -9.62
C VAL A 62 11.74 -22.35 -10.92
N VAL A 63 11.34 -23.18 -11.87
CA VAL A 63 10.63 -22.77 -13.10
C VAL A 63 9.18 -23.19 -13.04
N VAL A 64 8.33 -22.42 -13.71
CA VAL A 64 6.89 -22.70 -13.78
C VAL A 64 6.65 -24.00 -14.56
N ALA A 65 5.87 -24.91 -13.97
CA ALA A 65 5.59 -26.25 -14.49
C ALA A 65 4.75 -26.24 -15.79
N ASP A 66 4.85 -27.32 -16.58
CA ASP A 66 4.16 -27.46 -17.87
C ASP A 66 2.63 -27.51 -17.76
N THR A 67 2.11 -27.91 -16.60
CA THR A 67 0.67 -27.94 -16.31
C THR A 67 0.13 -26.59 -15.84
N ALA A 68 0.97 -25.55 -15.76
CA ALA A 68 0.55 -24.21 -15.41
C ALA A 68 -0.32 -23.58 -16.52
N PRO A 69 -1.29 -22.73 -16.15
CA PRO A 69 -2.15 -22.05 -17.12
C PRO A 69 -1.43 -20.95 -17.92
N ALA A 70 -0.26 -20.48 -17.45
CA ALA A 70 0.52 -19.42 -18.06
C ALA A 70 1.97 -19.45 -17.57
N PHE A 71 2.86 -18.71 -18.25
CA PHE A 71 4.27 -18.52 -17.86
C PHE A 71 5.11 -19.80 -17.77
N VAL A 72 4.69 -20.88 -18.45
CA VAL A 72 5.40 -22.16 -18.48
C VAL A 72 6.88 -21.96 -18.85
N GLY A 73 7.77 -22.55 -18.04
CA GLY A 73 9.22 -22.46 -18.21
C GLY A 73 9.85 -21.13 -17.78
N ALA A 74 9.07 -20.12 -17.40
CA ALA A 74 9.59 -18.89 -16.82
C ALA A 74 10.16 -19.14 -15.42
N THR A 75 11.12 -18.31 -15.02
CA THR A 75 11.67 -18.31 -13.65
C THR A 75 10.61 -17.82 -12.66
N LEU A 76 10.52 -18.49 -11.52
CA LEU A 76 9.61 -18.14 -10.44
C LEU A 76 10.18 -17.00 -9.58
N ASP A 77 9.98 -15.75 -9.98
CA ASP A 77 10.54 -14.58 -9.25
C ASP A 77 9.52 -13.45 -9.00
N THR A 78 8.27 -13.67 -9.42
CA THR A 78 7.26 -12.63 -9.56
C THR A 78 5.88 -13.20 -9.19
N PRO A 79 4.91 -12.35 -8.77
CA PRO A 79 3.64 -12.83 -8.21
C PRO A 79 2.77 -13.62 -9.19
N TRP A 80 2.82 -13.32 -10.49
CA TRP A 80 1.95 -13.98 -11.49
C TRP A 80 2.41 -15.40 -11.77
N GLU A 81 3.73 -15.62 -11.83
CA GLU A 81 4.39 -16.90 -11.97
C GLU A 81 4.17 -17.75 -10.72
N ALA A 82 4.30 -17.15 -9.52
CA ALA A 82 3.98 -17.80 -8.25
C ALA A 82 2.53 -18.29 -8.23
N TRP A 83 1.58 -17.45 -8.66
CA TRP A 83 0.18 -17.85 -8.77
C TRP A 83 -0.01 -18.96 -9.81
N ALA A 84 0.57 -18.85 -11.01
CA ALA A 84 0.46 -19.86 -12.06
C ALA A 84 1.01 -21.22 -11.61
N GLN A 85 2.14 -21.23 -10.89
CA GLN A 85 2.70 -22.43 -10.29
C GLN A 85 1.75 -23.03 -9.24
N THR A 86 1.03 -22.22 -8.47
CA THR A 86 0.03 -22.75 -7.52
C THR A 86 -1.12 -23.46 -8.22
N GLU A 87 -1.51 -23.01 -9.41
CA GLU A 87 -2.56 -23.67 -10.18
C GLU A 87 -2.04 -24.93 -10.89
N ALA A 88 -0.79 -24.94 -11.33
CA ALA A 88 -0.12 -26.16 -11.80
C ALA A 88 -0.15 -27.27 -10.75
N ILE A 89 0.30 -26.97 -9.51
CA ILE A 89 0.29 -27.94 -8.41
C ILE A 89 -1.14 -28.42 -8.12
N ARG A 90 -2.15 -27.54 -8.22
CA ARG A 90 -3.54 -27.93 -8.03
C ARG A 90 -3.97 -28.94 -9.09
N THR A 91 -3.67 -28.65 -10.35
CA THR A 91 -3.98 -29.52 -11.49
C THR A 91 -3.30 -30.88 -11.34
N ASP A 92 -2.03 -30.90 -10.94
CA ASP A 92 -1.26 -32.13 -10.73
C ASP A 92 -1.85 -32.97 -9.60
N ILE A 93 -2.23 -32.34 -8.48
CA ILE A 93 -2.94 -33.01 -7.38
C ILE A 93 -4.24 -33.63 -7.89
N LEU A 94 -5.12 -32.85 -8.52
CA LEU A 94 -6.43 -33.33 -8.96
C LEU A 94 -6.31 -34.44 -10.01
N THR A 95 -5.29 -34.37 -10.86
CA THR A 95 -5.03 -35.41 -11.87
C THR A 95 -4.54 -36.70 -11.21
N ALA A 96 -3.64 -36.61 -10.23
CA ALA A 96 -3.11 -37.78 -9.54
C ALA A 96 -4.12 -38.46 -8.61
N THR A 97 -5.15 -37.74 -8.16
CA THR A 97 -6.10 -38.19 -7.13
C THR A 97 -7.51 -38.46 -7.66
N ASP A 98 -7.69 -38.45 -8.98
CA ASP A 98 -9.00 -38.53 -9.63
C ASP A 98 -10.00 -37.48 -9.10
N GLY A 99 -9.50 -36.27 -8.86
CA GLY A 99 -10.28 -35.12 -8.40
C GLY A 99 -10.49 -35.00 -6.90
N ARG A 100 -9.94 -35.92 -6.07
CA ARG A 100 -10.10 -35.87 -4.61
C ARG A 100 -9.18 -34.83 -3.96
N LEU A 101 -9.67 -34.15 -2.91
CA LEU A 101 -8.88 -33.24 -2.08
C LEU A 101 -8.40 -33.94 -0.80
N TYR A 102 -7.47 -33.32 -0.06
CA TYR A 102 -6.92 -33.88 1.18
C TYR A 102 -7.98 -34.30 2.21
N ALA A 103 -9.10 -33.58 2.27
CA ALA A 103 -10.20 -33.85 3.19
C ALA A 103 -11.00 -35.11 2.83
N ASP A 104 -10.95 -35.53 1.57
CA ASP A 104 -11.69 -36.68 1.02
C ASP A 104 -10.85 -37.96 1.03
N MET A 105 -9.65 -37.92 1.62
CA MET A 105 -8.69 -39.02 1.62
C MET A 105 -8.65 -39.74 2.96
N ASP A 106 -8.71 -41.08 2.88
CA ASP A 106 -8.47 -41.96 4.00
C ASP A 106 -7.06 -41.77 4.56
N ARG A 107 -6.89 -41.98 5.86
CA ARG A 107 -5.63 -41.71 6.56
C ARG A 107 -4.47 -42.55 6.01
N GLU A 108 -4.77 -43.76 5.57
CA GLU A 108 -3.83 -44.75 5.03
C GLU A 108 -3.69 -44.67 3.49
N ASP A 109 -4.30 -43.69 2.81
CA ASP A 109 -4.15 -43.48 1.36
C ASP A 109 -2.67 -43.12 1.04
N PRO A 110 -1.99 -43.87 0.15
CA PRO A 110 -0.59 -43.62 -0.20
C PRO A 110 -0.35 -42.25 -0.86
N LEU A 111 -1.37 -41.62 -1.43
CA LEU A 111 -1.27 -40.30 -2.06
C LEU A 111 -1.47 -39.14 -1.07
N ARG A 112 -1.89 -39.43 0.16
CA ARG A 112 -2.27 -38.40 1.13
C ARG A 112 -1.13 -37.45 1.48
N ASP A 113 0.08 -37.99 1.66
CA ASP A 113 1.28 -37.20 1.98
C ASP A 113 1.70 -36.30 0.81
N MET A 114 1.55 -36.78 -0.42
CA MET A 114 1.79 -35.98 -1.64
C MET A 114 0.82 -34.80 -1.70
N VAL A 115 -0.48 -35.03 -1.48
CA VAL A 115 -1.50 -33.96 -1.49
C VAL A 115 -1.27 -32.96 -0.36
N ALA A 116 -0.91 -33.43 0.84
CA ALA A 116 -0.57 -32.57 1.97
C ALA A 116 0.59 -31.63 1.62
N THR A 117 1.68 -32.20 1.08
CA THR A 117 2.88 -31.46 0.68
C THR A 117 2.57 -30.47 -0.43
N GLY A 118 1.85 -30.89 -1.47
CA GLY A 118 1.48 -30.01 -2.58
C GLY A 118 0.57 -28.86 -2.12
N THR A 119 -0.39 -29.12 -1.23
CA THR A 119 -1.25 -28.08 -0.65
C THR A 119 -0.45 -27.09 0.20
N PHE A 120 0.53 -27.57 0.96
CA PHE A 120 1.43 -26.72 1.74
C PHE A 120 2.29 -25.82 0.84
N LEU A 121 2.88 -26.38 -0.22
CA LEU A 121 3.64 -25.62 -1.22
C LEU A 121 2.77 -24.56 -1.91
N ARG A 122 1.52 -24.90 -2.26
CA ARG A 122 0.57 -23.91 -2.81
C ARG A 122 0.31 -22.78 -1.81
N ALA A 123 0.11 -23.11 -0.53
CA ALA A 123 -0.15 -22.11 0.50
C ALA A 123 1.07 -21.19 0.72
N SER A 124 2.29 -21.72 0.70
CA SER A 124 3.50 -20.90 0.84
C SER A 124 3.73 -19.98 -0.36
N LEU A 125 3.47 -20.48 -1.58
CA LEU A 125 3.51 -19.66 -2.79
C LEU A 125 2.43 -18.56 -2.78
N LEU A 126 1.20 -18.87 -2.38
CA LEU A 126 0.15 -17.86 -2.22
C LEU A 126 0.49 -16.84 -1.12
N THR A 127 1.16 -17.26 -0.04
CA THR A 127 1.67 -16.32 0.98
C THR A 127 2.69 -15.36 0.38
N SER A 128 3.52 -15.81 -0.55
CA SER A 128 4.44 -14.95 -1.31
C SER A 128 3.70 -14.00 -2.26
N VAL A 129 2.65 -14.45 -2.94
CA VAL A 129 1.77 -13.59 -3.75
C VAL A 129 1.14 -12.48 -2.89
N VAL A 130 0.68 -12.82 -1.70
CA VAL A 130 0.15 -11.84 -0.74
C VAL A 130 1.23 -10.86 -0.30
N ALA A 131 2.47 -11.30 -0.06
CA ALA A 131 3.58 -10.42 0.29
C ALA A 131 3.86 -9.38 -0.79
N PHE A 132 3.83 -9.76 -2.07
CA PHE A 132 3.90 -8.81 -3.19
C PHE A 132 2.73 -7.82 -3.19
N GLY A 133 1.50 -8.31 -2.95
CA GLY A 133 0.32 -7.45 -2.83
C GLY A 133 0.45 -6.42 -1.70
N VAL A 134 0.96 -6.83 -0.53
CA VAL A 134 1.22 -5.93 0.60
C VAL A 134 2.32 -4.92 0.28
N ALA A 135 3.39 -5.36 -0.38
CA ALA A 135 4.46 -4.47 -0.84
C ALA A 135 3.92 -3.38 -1.77
N LEU A 136 3.08 -3.75 -2.74
CA LEU A 136 2.43 -2.81 -3.66
C LEU A 136 1.46 -1.87 -2.94
N ALA A 137 0.68 -2.39 -1.98
CA ALA A 137 -0.20 -1.56 -1.15
C ALA A 137 0.60 -0.50 -0.37
N LEU A 138 1.78 -0.87 0.15
CA LEU A 138 2.66 0.06 0.84
C LEU A 138 3.16 1.18 -0.08
N VAL A 139 3.49 0.85 -1.33
CA VAL A 139 3.82 1.84 -2.38
C VAL A 139 2.63 2.76 -2.66
N GLY A 140 1.43 2.19 -2.84
CA GLY A 140 0.22 2.97 -3.11
C GLY A 140 -0.15 3.93 -1.99
N VAL A 141 -0.10 3.47 -0.74
CA VAL A 141 -0.33 4.30 0.45
C VAL A 141 0.73 5.39 0.57
N GLY A 142 2.00 5.04 0.35
CA GLY A 142 3.11 6.00 0.36
C GLY A 142 2.91 7.12 -0.68
N LEU A 143 2.51 6.75 -1.90
CA LEU A 143 2.18 7.72 -2.94
C LEU A 143 0.99 8.61 -2.54
N GLY A 144 -0.03 8.05 -1.89
CA GLY A 144 -1.15 8.81 -1.33
C GLY A 144 -0.70 9.88 -0.34
N PHE A 145 0.23 9.56 0.57
CA PHE A 145 0.81 10.54 1.48
C PHE A 145 1.65 11.61 0.79
N VAL A 146 2.42 11.25 -0.25
CA VAL A 146 3.15 12.23 -1.06
C VAL A 146 2.18 13.21 -1.72
N LEU A 147 1.13 12.72 -2.37
CA LEU A 147 0.13 13.54 -3.03
C LEU A 147 -0.59 14.46 -2.03
N GLY A 148 -1.02 13.93 -0.88
CA GLY A 148 -1.66 14.70 0.18
C GLY A 148 -0.73 15.77 0.77
N GLY A 149 0.53 15.42 1.03
CA GLY A 149 1.53 16.35 1.56
C GLY A 149 1.87 17.47 0.58
N VAL A 150 2.02 17.16 -0.71
CA VAL A 150 2.20 18.17 -1.77
C VAL A 150 0.96 19.08 -1.87
N GLY A 151 -0.24 18.50 -1.77
CA GLY A 151 -1.49 19.27 -1.75
C GLY A 151 -1.53 20.29 -0.62
N LEU A 152 -1.25 19.88 0.62
CA LEU A 152 -1.20 20.78 1.78
C LEU A 152 -0.15 21.88 1.63
N ARG A 153 1.04 21.55 1.13
CA ARG A 153 2.10 22.54 0.88
C ARG A 153 1.68 23.58 -0.15
N ARG A 154 0.96 23.17 -1.21
CA ARG A 154 0.44 24.08 -2.23
C ARG A 154 -0.67 24.99 -1.69
N LEU A 155 -1.54 24.50 -0.80
CA LEU A 155 -2.56 25.33 -0.16
C LEU A 155 -1.95 26.36 0.80
N ALA A 156 -0.98 25.94 1.61
CA ALA A 156 -0.30 26.81 2.55
C ALA A 156 0.48 27.95 1.87
N ALA A 157 1.04 27.67 0.69
CA ALA A 157 1.69 28.68 -0.14
C ALA A 157 0.70 29.71 -0.71
N ARG A 158 -0.55 29.33 -1.00
CA ARG A 158 -1.60 30.24 -1.50
C ARG A 158 -2.16 31.16 -0.42
N THR A 159 -2.21 30.70 0.84
CA THR A 159 -2.68 31.52 1.97
C THR A 159 -1.64 32.50 2.50
N ALA A 160 -0.38 32.36 2.07
CA ALA A 160 0.73 33.23 2.46
C ALA A 160 0.95 34.41 1.50
N VAL A 161 0.23 34.45 0.37
CA VAL A 161 0.20 35.54 -0.63
C VAL A 161 -1.08 36.33 -0.46
#